data_AF-V4TA72-F1
#
_entry.id   AF-V4TA72-F1
#
_cell.length_a   1.000
_cell.length_b   1.000
_cell.length_c   1.000
_cell.angle_alpha   90.00
_cell.angle_beta   90.00
_cell.angle_gamma   90.00
#
_symmetry.space_group_name_H-M   'P 1'
#
loop_
_entity.id
_entity.type
_entity.pdbx_description
1 polymer ?
#
loop_
_entity_poly.entity_id
_entity_poly.type
_entity_poly.pdbx_seq_one_letter_code
_entity_poly.pdbx_strand_id
1 'polypeptide(L)'
;ELEQRLQSLGARKEIKENSESGSTLFAEFFAFPQYSTSSSRSESEAIMSNETQNSIADIEVNMVESHANLKIRSKRRPKQLLKLVSGLQSMRLTILHFNVTTADEIVLYSLSVKVEDDCNLTSGDDIATAVYQLLGRIQEDASLN
;
A
#
# COMPACT_ATOMS: atom_id res chain seq x y z
N GLU A 1 6.94 -29.41 11.55
CA GLU A 1 6.83 -29.56 10.09
C GLU A 1 5.42 -30.02 9.78
N LEU A 2 4.50 -29.10 9.41
CA LEU A 2 3.08 -29.41 9.14
C LEU A 2 2.52 -28.43 8.10
N GLU A 3 2.68 -28.86 6.85
CA GLU A 3 1.75 -28.80 5.71
C GLU A 3 1.19 -27.45 5.22
N GLN A 4 1.72 -27.04 4.06
CA GLN A 4 1.20 -26.01 3.17
C GLN A 4 -0.16 -26.42 2.58
N ARG A 5 -1.21 -25.65 2.85
CA ARG A 5 -2.49 -25.77 2.14
C ARG A 5 -2.48 -24.92 0.88
N LEU A 6 -2.24 -25.57 -0.26
CA LEU A 6 -2.61 -25.09 -1.58
C LEU A 6 -4.15 -25.04 -1.68
N GLN A 7 -4.71 -23.87 -1.95
CA GLN A 7 -6.08 -23.75 -2.44
C GLN A 7 -6.04 -23.15 -3.84
N SER A 8 -6.12 -24.04 -4.83
CA SER A 8 -6.45 -23.72 -6.21
C SER A 8 -7.97 -23.76 -6.38
N LEU A 9 -8.63 -22.65 -6.70
CA LEU A 9 -9.84 -22.66 -7.55
C LEU A 9 -10.27 -21.24 -7.96
N GLY A 10 -10.23 -20.96 -9.26
CA GLY A 10 -10.80 -19.75 -9.86
C GLY A 10 -10.54 -19.72 -11.36
N ALA A 11 -11.59 -19.97 -12.14
CA ALA A 11 -11.55 -20.42 -13.52
C ALA A 11 -11.07 -19.40 -14.57
N ARG A 12 -10.54 -19.97 -15.64
CA ARG A 12 -10.09 -19.38 -16.92
C ARG A 12 -11.26 -18.88 -17.79
N LYS A 13 -11.22 -17.60 -18.20
CA LYS A 13 -11.74 -16.96 -19.44
C LYS A 13 -11.82 -15.45 -19.16
N GLU A 14 -11.37 -14.49 -19.98
CA GLU A 14 -11.09 -14.38 -21.40
C GLU A 14 -9.92 -13.39 -21.62
N ILE A 15 -9.26 -13.54 -22.76
CA ILE A 15 -8.16 -12.69 -23.24
C ILE A 15 -8.72 -11.31 -23.60
N LYS A 16 -8.24 -10.28 -22.92
CA LYS A 16 -8.08 -8.94 -23.51
C LYS A 16 -6.80 -8.34 -22.96
N GLU A 17 -5.78 -8.30 -23.81
CA GLU A 17 -4.55 -7.55 -23.55
C GLU A 17 -4.91 -6.11 -23.17
N ASN A 18 -4.42 -5.64 -22.03
CA ASN A 18 -3.55 -4.46 -21.87
C ASN A 18 -3.63 -3.95 -20.41
N SER A 19 -2.51 -4.00 -19.68
CA SER A 19 -2.26 -3.31 -18.39
C SER A 19 -2.95 -3.76 -17.08
N GLU A 20 -3.79 -4.80 -17.03
CA GLU A 20 -4.50 -5.19 -15.79
C GLU A 20 -3.89 -6.40 -15.04
N SER A 21 -2.88 -7.07 -15.58
CA SER A 21 -2.43 -8.34 -14.99
C SER A 21 -1.72 -8.19 -13.64
N GLY A 22 -1.15 -7.02 -13.33
CA GLY A 22 -0.49 -6.75 -12.05
C GLY A 22 -1.46 -6.43 -10.90
N SER A 23 -2.67 -5.93 -11.20
CA SER A 23 -3.65 -5.56 -10.17
C SER A 23 -4.31 -6.78 -9.55
N THR A 24 -4.55 -7.84 -10.35
CA THR A 24 -5.16 -9.09 -9.90
C THR A 24 -4.19 -10.00 -9.16
N LEU A 25 -2.90 -9.99 -9.52
CA LEU A 25 -1.86 -10.82 -8.90
C LEU A 25 -1.67 -10.57 -7.40
N PHE A 26 -2.06 -9.39 -6.91
CA PHE A 26 -1.89 -8.99 -5.51
C PHE A 26 -3.20 -8.54 -4.86
N ALA A 27 -4.35 -8.94 -5.42
CA ALA A 27 -5.65 -8.57 -4.86
C ALA A 27 -5.83 -9.10 -3.42
N GLU A 28 -5.29 -10.28 -3.10
CA GLU A 28 -5.36 -10.89 -1.76
C GLU A 28 -4.33 -10.34 -0.75
N PHE A 29 -3.46 -9.41 -1.16
CA PHE A 29 -2.47 -8.82 -0.26
C PHE A 29 -3.10 -7.97 0.85
N PHE A 30 -4.23 -7.33 0.53
CA PHE A 30 -5.01 -6.49 1.42
C PHE A 30 -6.31 -7.19 1.81
N ALA A 31 -6.72 -7.03 3.05
CA ALA A 31 -8.05 -7.40 3.53
C ALA A 31 -9.01 -6.22 3.41
N PHE A 32 -8.63 -5.06 3.96
CA PHE A 32 -9.45 -3.85 4.05
C PHE A 32 -8.56 -2.59 3.98
N PRO A 33 -8.11 -2.19 2.77
CA PRO A 33 -7.20 -1.06 2.64
C PRO A 33 -7.89 0.28 2.89
N GLN A 34 -7.25 1.19 3.64
CA GLN A 34 -7.70 2.58 3.82
C GLN A 34 -7.54 3.42 2.54
N TYR A 35 -6.54 3.11 1.70
CA TYR A 35 -6.35 3.73 0.39
C TYR A 35 -6.27 2.64 -0.66
N SER A 36 -6.98 2.81 -1.78
CA SER A 36 -7.00 1.85 -2.89
C SER A 36 -6.87 2.55 -4.25
N THR A 37 -6.07 1.98 -5.13
CA THR A 37 -5.87 2.39 -6.54
C THR A 37 -6.76 1.58 -7.48
N SER A 38 -7.29 0.43 -7.04
CA SER A 38 -8.22 -0.36 -7.82
C SER A 38 -9.65 0.10 -7.58
N SER A 39 -10.24 0.79 -8.55
CA SER A 39 -11.69 1.02 -8.58
C SER A 39 -12.41 -0.33 -8.62
N SER A 40 -13.01 -0.76 -7.51
CA SER A 40 -14.18 -1.62 -7.61
C SER A 40 -15.30 -0.74 -8.16
N ARG A 41 -15.52 -0.77 -9.48
CA ARG A 41 -16.73 -0.23 -10.10
C ARG A 41 -17.93 -1.01 -9.56
N SER A 42 -18.55 -0.50 -8.50
CA SER A 42 -19.97 -0.74 -8.26
C SER A 42 -20.72 0.28 -9.10
N GLU A 43 -21.43 -0.17 -10.12
CA GLU A 43 -22.43 0.63 -10.83
C GLU A 43 -23.51 1.05 -9.84
N SER A 44 -23.38 2.24 -9.26
CA SER A 44 -24.51 3.05 -8.85
C SER A 44 -24.06 4.49 -8.66
N GLU A 45 -24.62 5.33 -9.53
CA GLU A 45 -24.88 6.76 -9.36
C GLU A 45 -23.69 7.70 -9.46
N ALA A 46 -23.60 8.29 -10.65
CA ALA A 46 -22.82 9.46 -10.97
C ALA A 46 -23.10 10.61 -9.97
N ILE A 47 -22.16 10.82 -9.05
CA ILE A 47 -21.83 12.16 -8.57
C ILE A 47 -20.40 12.43 -8.99
N MET A 48 -20.28 13.46 -9.82
CA MET A 48 -19.08 13.97 -10.43
C MET A 48 -17.90 14.02 -9.45
N SER A 49 -16.98 13.09 -9.59
CA SER A 49 -15.59 13.31 -9.24
C SER A 49 -14.77 12.75 -10.40
N ASN A 50 -14.23 13.66 -11.21
CA ASN A 50 -13.14 13.39 -12.15
C ASN A 50 -11.84 13.03 -11.38
N GLU A 51 -11.95 12.34 -10.25
CA GLU A 51 -10.86 11.97 -9.33
C GLU A 51 -10.38 10.54 -9.57
N THR A 52 -10.59 10.00 -10.77
CA THR A 52 -9.74 8.94 -11.33
C THR A 52 -8.34 9.48 -11.71
N GLN A 53 -7.87 10.50 -11.00
CA GLN A 53 -6.57 11.13 -11.17
C GLN A 53 -5.68 10.66 -10.01
N ASN A 54 -4.78 9.74 -10.31
CA ASN A 54 -3.55 9.51 -9.56
C ASN A 54 -3.69 9.07 -8.08
N SER A 55 -4.50 8.06 -7.77
CA SER A 55 -4.24 7.29 -6.54
C SER A 55 -2.81 6.72 -6.62
N ILE A 56 -1.94 7.10 -5.69
CA ILE A 56 -0.48 6.90 -5.79
C ILE A 56 -0.01 5.56 -5.19
N ALA A 57 -0.82 4.97 -4.32
CA ALA A 57 -0.55 3.75 -3.59
C ALA A 57 -1.83 3.18 -2.95
N ASP A 58 -1.86 1.86 -2.78
CA ASP A 58 -2.79 1.21 -1.86
C ASP A 58 -2.14 1.03 -0.50
N ILE A 59 -2.88 1.29 0.57
CA ILE A 59 -2.36 1.27 1.95
C ILE A 59 -3.38 0.58 2.84
N GLU A 60 -2.92 -0.39 3.62
CA GLU A 60 -3.65 -0.98 4.73
C GLU A 60 -2.84 -0.81 6.01
N VAL A 61 -3.49 -0.31 7.06
CA VAL A 61 -2.97 -0.20 8.40
C VAL A 61 -3.91 -0.94 9.35
N ASN A 62 -3.35 -1.85 10.13
CA ASN A 62 -4.03 -2.46 11.26
C ASN A 62 -3.25 -2.16 12.54
N MET A 63 -3.84 -1.42 13.45
CA MET A 63 -3.19 -0.96 14.68
C MET A 63 -3.80 -1.67 15.90
N VAL A 64 -2.94 -2.09 16.83
CA VAL A 64 -3.29 -2.67 18.12
C VAL A 64 -2.36 -2.06 19.16
N GLU A 65 -2.94 -1.35 20.14
CA GLU A 65 -2.17 -0.60 21.15
C GLU A 65 -1.13 0.32 20.49
N SER A 66 0.15 0.24 20.87
CA SER A 66 1.26 1.02 20.30
C SER A 66 1.93 0.34 19.10
N HIS A 67 1.30 -0.68 18.49
CA HIS A 67 1.85 -1.42 17.36
C HIS A 67 0.95 -1.33 16.15
N ALA A 68 1.54 -1.19 14.96
CA ALA A 68 0.78 -1.20 13.71
C ALA A 68 1.43 -2.11 12.68
N ASN A 69 0.61 -2.88 11.97
CA ASN A 69 0.99 -3.52 10.73
C ASN A 69 0.62 -2.58 9.58
N LEU A 70 1.60 -2.29 8.72
CA LEU A 70 1.47 -1.41 7.58
C LEU A 70 1.79 -2.20 6.31
N LYS A 71 0.84 -2.25 5.39
CA LYS A 71 1.00 -2.82 4.06
C LYS A 71 0.84 -1.72 3.02
N ILE A 72 1.72 -1.71 2.02
CA ILE A 72 1.72 -0.70 0.98
C ILE A 72 1.95 -1.37 -0.36
N ARG A 73 1.15 -1.03 -1.37
CA ARG A 73 1.40 -1.33 -2.78
C ARG A 73 1.57 -0.02 -3.53
N SER A 74 2.65 0.11 -4.29
CA SER A 74 2.90 1.34 -5.05
C SER A 74 3.75 1.05 -6.28
N LYS A 75 3.78 2.00 -7.23
CA LYS A 75 4.75 1.97 -8.32
C LYS A 75 6.17 2.12 -7.78
N ARG A 76 7.08 1.31 -8.29
CA ARG A 76 8.50 1.33 -7.95
C ARG A 76 9.15 2.61 -8.48
N ARG A 77 9.87 3.33 -7.61
CA ARG A 77 10.63 4.54 -7.97
C ARG A 77 12.06 4.52 -7.42
N PRO A 78 13.00 5.25 -8.04
CA PRO A 78 14.36 5.38 -7.51
C PRO A 78 14.38 5.90 -6.08
N LYS A 79 15.21 5.29 -5.22
CA LYS A 79 15.41 5.68 -3.80
C LYS A 79 14.13 5.64 -2.93
N GLN A 80 13.01 5.11 -3.43
CA GLN A 80 11.73 5.10 -2.71
C GLN A 80 11.82 4.43 -1.35
N LEU A 81 12.47 3.26 -1.27
CA LEU A 81 12.64 2.55 -0.02
C LEU A 81 13.36 3.40 1.04
N LEU A 82 14.47 4.02 0.65
CA LEU A 82 15.27 4.85 1.56
C LEU A 82 14.46 6.05 2.08
N LYS A 83 13.71 6.71 1.19
CA LYS A 83 12.83 7.82 1.57
C LYS A 83 11.65 7.38 2.44
N LEU A 84 11.07 6.21 2.16
CA LEU A 84 9.99 5.63 2.96
C LEU A 84 10.48 5.36 4.39
N VAL A 85 11.60 4.66 4.55
CA VAL A 85 12.17 4.34 5.85
C VAL A 85 12.53 5.62 6.62
N SER A 86 13.18 6.59 5.98
CA SER A 86 13.51 7.87 6.60
C SER A 86 12.29 8.67 7.02
N GLY A 87 11.22 8.66 6.20
CA GLY A 87 9.96 9.32 6.50
C GLY A 87 9.23 8.68 7.68
N LEU A 88 9.15 7.34 7.73
CA LEU A 88 8.56 6.60 8.86
C LEU A 88 9.29 6.92 10.18
N GLN A 89 10.63 6.93 10.16
CA GLN A 89 11.42 7.32 11.33
C GLN A 89 11.14 8.76 11.78
N SER A 90 11.02 9.68 10.83
CA SER A 90 10.69 11.09 11.11
C SER A 90 9.29 11.27 11.69
N MET A 91 8.37 10.35 11.40
CA MET A 91 7.03 10.28 11.96
C MET A 91 6.98 9.58 13.33
N ARG A 92 8.12 9.23 13.94
CA ARG A 92 8.18 8.50 15.22
C ARG A 92 7.57 7.10 15.14
N LEU A 93 7.74 6.44 13.99
CA LEU A 93 7.36 5.05 13.77
C LEU A 93 8.65 4.20 13.68
N THR A 94 8.90 3.39 14.71
CA THR A 94 10.05 2.49 14.74
C THR A 94 9.72 1.21 13.98
N ILE A 95 10.49 0.90 12.94
CA ILE A 95 10.31 -0.33 12.16
C ILE A 95 10.87 -1.51 12.96
N LEU A 96 10.01 -2.47 13.28
CA LEU A 96 10.36 -3.70 13.99
C LEU A 96 10.65 -4.84 13.01
N HIS A 97 9.80 -4.98 11.99
CA HIS A 97 9.97 -5.96 10.92
C HIS A 97 9.68 -5.31 9.58
N PHE A 98 10.43 -5.73 8.57
CA PHE A 98 10.35 -5.15 7.25
C PHE A 98 10.53 -6.20 6.16
N ASN A 99 9.55 -6.30 5.27
CA ASN A 99 9.65 -7.10 4.05
C ASN A 99 9.34 -6.23 2.83
N VAL A 100 10.13 -6.44 1.77
CA VAL A 100 9.91 -5.81 0.46
C VAL A 100 9.83 -6.89 -0.59
N THR A 101 8.75 -6.89 -1.36
CA THR A 101 8.60 -7.74 -2.53
C THR A 101 8.41 -6.85 -3.74
N THR A 102 9.22 -7.05 -4.78
CA THR A 102 9.10 -6.32 -6.04
C THR A 102 8.67 -7.25 -7.16
N ALA A 103 7.74 -6.80 -7.99
CA ALA A 103 7.33 -7.50 -9.21
C ALA A 103 7.08 -6.46 -10.30
N ASP A 104 7.84 -6.53 -11.39
CA ASP A 104 7.75 -5.58 -12.50
C ASP A 104 7.87 -4.11 -12.01
N GLU A 105 6.94 -3.24 -12.37
CA GLU A 105 6.85 -1.84 -11.91
C GLU A 105 6.22 -1.67 -10.53
N ILE A 106 5.86 -2.75 -9.83
CA ILE A 106 5.18 -2.71 -8.53
C ILE A 106 6.15 -3.10 -7.40
N VAL A 107 6.01 -2.41 -6.27
CA VAL A 107 6.63 -2.78 -5.01
C VAL A 107 5.58 -2.90 -3.90
N LEU A 108 5.68 -3.99 -3.15
CA LEU A 108 4.92 -4.28 -1.95
C LEU A 108 5.82 -4.13 -0.73
N TYR A 109 5.35 -3.37 0.25
CA TYR A 109 5.97 -3.27 1.56
C TYR A 109 5.04 -3.89 2.59
N SER A 110 5.59 -4.69 3.50
CA SER A 110 4.92 -5.13 4.71
C SER A 110 5.81 -4.83 5.90
N LEU A 111 5.30 -4.00 6.80
CA LEU A 111 6.02 -3.49 7.96
C LEU A 111 5.24 -3.79 9.23
N SER A 112 5.95 -4.17 10.28
CA SER A 112 5.44 -4.02 11.65
C SER A 112 6.19 -2.85 12.28
N VAL A 113 5.45 -1.85 12.76
CA VAL A 113 6.03 -0.66 13.38
C VAL A 113 5.53 -0.52 14.82
N LYS A 114 6.36 0.08 15.66
CA LYS A 114 5.97 0.60 16.98
C LYS A 114 5.74 2.11 16.84
N VAL A 115 4.63 2.57 17.39
CA VAL A 115 4.34 4.00 17.57
C VAL A 115 5.03 4.44 18.85
N GLU A 116 5.98 5.38 18.75
CA GLU A 116 6.67 5.90 19.93
C GLU A 116 5.80 6.86 20.74
N ASP A 117 6.13 7.04 22.03
CA ASP A 117 5.32 7.80 22.99
C ASP A 117 5.16 9.29 22.61
N ASP A 118 6.09 9.85 21.83
CA ASP A 118 6.06 11.24 21.33
C ASP A 118 5.48 11.37 19.91
N CYS A 119 4.84 10.31 19.39
CA CYS A 119 4.18 10.34 18.09
C CYS A 119 2.82 11.04 18.15
N ASN A 120 2.54 11.90 17.16
CA ASN A 120 1.25 12.59 17.03
C ASN A 120 0.18 11.77 16.29
N LEU A 121 0.51 10.56 15.83
CA LEU A 121 -0.41 9.69 15.08
C LEU A 121 -1.10 8.75 16.06
N THR A 122 -2.40 8.92 16.27
CA THR A 122 -3.14 8.25 17.36
C THR A 122 -3.95 7.05 16.90
N SER A 123 -4.16 6.91 15.59
CA SER A 123 -4.98 5.86 15.00
C SER A 123 -4.34 5.25 13.74
N GLY A 124 -4.84 4.09 13.33
CA GLY A 124 -4.43 3.45 12.07
C GLY A 124 -4.72 4.33 10.85
N ASP A 125 -5.83 5.08 10.87
CA ASP A 125 -6.17 6.04 9.81
C ASP A 125 -5.19 7.21 9.76
N ASP A 126 -4.78 7.78 10.91
CA ASP A 126 -3.76 8.83 10.95
C ASP A 126 -2.44 8.36 10.31
N ILE A 127 -2.02 7.13 10.64
CA ILE A 127 -0.81 6.52 10.05
C ILE A 127 -1.00 6.32 8.55
N ALA A 128 -2.15 5.79 8.11
CA ALA A 128 -2.42 5.58 6.69
C ALA A 128 -2.36 6.90 5.91
N THR A 129 -3.00 7.96 6.42
CA THR A 129 -2.97 9.29 5.81
C THR A 129 -1.56 9.87 5.77
N ALA A 130 -0.79 9.78 6.85
CA ALA A 130 0.57 10.31 6.90
C ALA A 130 1.51 9.58 5.93
N VAL A 131 1.38 8.25 5.83
CA VAL A 131 2.13 7.43 4.87
C VAL A 131 1.73 7.73 3.43
N TYR A 132 0.42 7.93 3.16
CA TYR A 132 -0.06 8.35 1.85
C TYR A 132 0.58 9.68 1.43
N GLN A 133 0.55 10.68 2.31
CA GLN A 133 1.18 11.98 2.04
C GLN A 133 2.69 11.87 1.82
N LEU A 134 3.39 11.02 2.59
CA LEU A 134 4.81 10.75 2.39
C LEU A 134 5.08 10.18 1.00
N LEU A 135 4.30 9.19 0.57
CA LEU A 135 4.43 8.59 -0.77
C LEU A 135 4.18 9.61 -1.89
N GLY A 136 3.29 10.58 -1.65
CA GLY A 136 3.05 11.70 -2.58
C GLY A 136 4.30 12.55 -2.78
N ARG A 137 4.94 12.97 -1.68
CA ARG A 137 6.21 13.73 -1.72
C ARG A 137 7.33 12.94 -2.39
N ILE A 138 7.41 11.64 -2.12
CA ILE A 138 8.40 10.76 -2.76
C ILE A 138 8.19 10.72 -4.28
N GLN A 139 6.94 10.70 -4.75
CA GLN A 139 6.62 10.73 -6.17
C GLN A 139 6.97 12.07 -6.83
N GLU A 140 6.66 13.19 -6.18
CA GLU A 140 7.00 14.53 -6.65
C GLU A 140 8.52 14.68 -6.83
N ASP A 141 9.30 14.33 -5.81
CA ASP A 141 10.76 14.39 -5.88
C ASP A 141 11.35 13.50 -6.99
N ALA A 142 10.74 12.34 -7.23
CA ALA A 142 11.20 11.42 -8.27
C ALA A 142 10.92 11.95 -9.68
N SER A 143 10.01 12.92 -9.83
CA SER A 143 9.69 13.57 -11.10
C SER A 143 10.61 14.77 -11.41
N LEU A 144 11.37 15.23 -10.40
CA LEU A 144 12.28 16.38 -10.49
C LEU A 144 13.75 15.99 -10.72
N ASN A 145 14.07 14.68 -10.71
CA ASN A 145 15.42 14.13 -10.84
C ASN A 145 15.52 13.18 -12.03
#